data_AF-A0A496VY40-F1
#
_entry.id   AF-A0A496VY40-F1
#
_cell.length_a   1.000
_cell.length_b   1.000
_cell.length_c   1.000
_cell.angle_alpha   90.00
_cell.angle_beta   90.00
_cell.angle_gamma   90.00
#
_symmetry.space_group_name_H-M   'P 1'
#
loop_
_entity.id
_entity.type
_entity.pdbx_description
1 polymer ?
#
loop_
_entity_poly.entity_id
_entity_poly.type
_entity_poly.pdbx_seq_one_letter_code
_entity_poly.pdbx_strand_id
1 'polypeptide(L)'
;MSGLTLNLNVKGLGLTKQQLKRLKNSGLDLRKPLDLVGQYLVSETQSKFVDNKIKPQTKKFGIKKVVEIKGGKKKEIKLKVKGQTLLERGHLMQSITHHVSGHEVEVGTNVVYAAIHQFGGRAGRQHASVIPARPFLGVSQQDKNEIKHIFIDYIDKKI
;
A
#
# COMPACT_ATOMS: atom_id res chain seq x y z
N MET A 1 -17.54 3.72 1.76
CA MET A 1 -17.08 3.02 0.54
C MET A 1 -16.61 1.62 0.95
N SER A 2 -16.95 0.56 0.22
CA SER A 2 -16.65 -0.85 0.56
C SER A 2 -15.20 -1.27 0.19
N GLY A 3 -14.26 -0.34 0.34
CA GLY A 3 -12.86 -0.48 -0.08
C GLY A 3 -11.89 -0.74 1.06
N LEU A 4 -10.59 -0.70 0.76
CA LEU A 4 -9.51 -0.80 1.74
C LEU A 4 -8.93 0.59 1.99
N THR A 5 -8.95 1.04 3.24
CA THR A 5 -8.42 2.35 3.65
C THR A 5 -7.48 2.20 4.83
N LEU A 6 -6.34 2.88 4.78
CA LEU A 6 -5.46 3.14 5.92
C LEU A 6 -5.69 4.58 6.39
N ASN A 7 -6.07 4.75 7.65
CA ASN A 7 -6.11 6.07 8.28
C ASN A 7 -4.77 6.32 8.98
N LEU A 8 -4.16 7.48 8.68
CA LEU A 8 -2.97 7.96 9.35
C LEU A 8 -3.32 9.23 10.14
N ASN A 9 -3.16 9.11 11.45
CA ASN A 9 -3.36 10.21 12.37
C ASN A 9 -2.01 10.88 12.69
N VAL A 10 -1.96 12.20 12.56
CA VAL A 10 -0.77 13.03 12.83
C VAL A 10 -0.26 12.89 14.27
N LYS A 11 -1.14 12.57 15.23
CA LYS A 11 -0.78 12.34 16.63
C LYS A 11 0.17 11.14 16.80
N GLY A 12 0.15 10.19 15.88
CA GLY A 12 0.99 8.99 15.91
C GLY A 12 2.39 9.17 15.29
N LEU A 13 2.69 10.32 14.69
CA LEU A 13 3.94 10.55 13.93
C LEU A 13 5.17 10.82 14.80
N GLY A 14 5.06 10.76 16.14
CA GLY A 14 6.19 11.00 17.04
C GLY A 14 6.72 12.44 16.94
N LEU A 15 5.85 13.39 16.60
CA LEU A 15 6.18 14.82 16.62
C LEU A 15 6.50 15.26 18.05
N THR A 16 7.54 16.07 18.20
CA THR A 16 7.94 16.55 19.53
C THR A 16 6.88 17.50 20.10
N LYS A 17 6.75 17.56 21.44
CA LYS A 17 5.81 18.47 22.13
C LYS A 17 5.99 19.94 21.69
N GLN A 18 7.23 20.34 21.34
CA GLN A 18 7.54 21.68 20.84
C GLN A 18 6.98 21.92 19.42
N GLN A 19 7.09 20.95 18.51
CA GLN A 19 6.53 21.03 17.16
C GLN A 19 5.00 21.08 17.19
N LEU A 20 4.36 20.24 18.02
CA LEU A 20 2.92 20.27 18.22
C LEU A 20 2.43 21.59 18.82
N LYS A 21 3.18 22.17 19.76
CA LYS A 21 2.86 23.49 20.35
C LYS A 21 3.00 24.62 19.32
N ARG A 22 4.03 24.56 18.45
CA ARG A 22 4.21 25.50 17.34
C ARG A 22 3.07 25.39 16.32
N LEU A 23 2.66 24.18 15.96
CA LEU A 23 1.49 23.94 15.08
C LEU A 23 0.19 24.47 15.70
N LYS A 24 -0.04 24.22 16.98
CA LYS A 24 -1.25 24.66 17.68
C LYS A 24 -1.34 26.18 17.83
N ASN A 25 -0.19 26.84 18.06
CA ASN A 25 -0.15 28.28 18.32
C ASN A 25 -0.15 29.15 17.05
N SER A 26 0.17 28.58 15.89
CA SER A 26 0.34 29.34 14.64
C SER A 26 -0.92 29.41 13.77
N GLY A 27 -1.97 28.66 14.11
CA GLY A 27 -3.20 28.61 13.28
C GLY A 27 -2.94 28.11 11.85
N LEU A 28 -1.82 27.41 11.63
CA LEU A 28 -1.42 26.93 10.31
C LEU A 28 -2.43 25.91 9.80
N ASP A 29 -2.85 26.09 8.56
CA ASP A 29 -3.74 25.15 7.88
C ASP A 29 -2.99 23.84 7.61
N LEU A 30 -3.23 22.85 8.47
CA LEU A 30 -2.64 21.50 8.38
C LEU A 30 -3.10 20.74 7.14
N ARG A 31 -4.12 21.22 6.43
CA ARG A 31 -4.59 20.59 5.19
C ARG A 31 -3.48 20.49 4.15
N LYS A 32 -2.65 21.52 4.01
CA LYS A 32 -1.56 21.54 3.00
C LYS A 32 -0.48 20.48 3.27
N PRO A 33 0.15 20.41 4.47
CA PRO A 33 1.13 19.36 4.73
C PRO A 33 0.49 17.95 4.75
N LEU A 34 -0.77 17.81 5.20
CA LEU A 34 -1.50 16.53 5.12
C LEU A 34 -1.74 16.08 3.67
N ASP A 35 -2.07 17.01 2.79
CA ASP A 35 -2.26 16.72 1.37
C ASP A 35 -0.96 16.28 0.72
N LEU A 36 0.17 16.94 1.02
CA LEU A 36 1.50 16.51 0.57
C LEU A 36 1.87 15.12 1.08
N VAL A 37 1.56 14.81 2.33
CA VAL A 37 1.77 13.47 2.90
C VAL A 37 0.91 12.42 2.19
N GLY A 38 -0.35 12.74 1.92
CA GLY A 38 -1.24 11.86 1.15
C GLY A 38 -0.71 11.59 -0.26
N GLN A 39 -0.31 12.64 -0.97
CA GLN A 39 0.31 12.55 -2.30
C GLN A 39 1.59 11.69 -2.27
N TYR A 40 2.47 11.91 -1.29
CA TYR A 40 3.69 11.13 -1.11
C TYR A 40 3.38 9.64 -0.93
N LEU A 41 2.44 9.29 -0.05
CA LEU A 41 2.09 7.90 0.23
C LEU A 41 1.45 7.20 -0.97
N VAL A 42 0.61 7.91 -1.72
CA VAL A 42 0.05 7.40 -2.98
C VAL A 42 1.18 7.13 -3.98
N SER A 43 2.09 8.09 -4.17
CA SER A 43 3.23 7.97 -5.09
C SER A 43 4.18 6.84 -4.70
N GLU A 44 4.49 6.70 -3.41
CA GLU A 44 5.32 5.63 -2.87
C GLU A 44 4.68 4.27 -3.10
N THR A 45 3.36 4.16 -2.83
CA THR A 45 2.62 2.93 -3.07
C THR A 45 2.63 2.57 -4.56
N GLN A 46 2.38 3.53 -5.44
CA GLN A 46 2.45 3.33 -6.91
C GLN A 46 3.86 2.92 -7.35
N SER A 47 4.90 3.48 -6.75
CA SER A 47 6.29 3.11 -7.03
C SER A 47 6.58 1.67 -6.59
N LYS A 48 6.06 1.21 -5.44
CA LYS A 48 6.15 -0.20 -5.01
C LYS A 48 5.50 -1.16 -6.01
N PHE A 49 4.41 -0.75 -6.66
CA PHE A 49 3.78 -1.49 -7.75
C PHE A 49 4.74 -1.57 -8.95
N VAL A 50 5.18 -0.43 -9.50
CA VAL A 50 6.07 -0.37 -10.68
C VAL A 50 7.39 -1.12 -10.47
N ASP A 51 8.03 -0.95 -9.33
CA ASP A 51 9.28 -1.62 -8.98
C ASP A 51 9.12 -3.12 -8.68
N ASN A 52 7.89 -3.63 -8.72
CA ASN A 52 7.54 -5.02 -8.41
C ASN A 52 8.05 -5.45 -7.03
N LYS A 53 8.07 -4.50 -6.08
CA LYS A 53 8.48 -4.71 -4.68
C LYS A 53 7.39 -5.41 -3.86
N ILE A 54 6.18 -5.51 -4.39
CA ILE A 54 5.04 -6.19 -3.76
C ILE A 54 5.16 -7.70 -3.99
N LYS A 55 5.82 -8.39 -3.06
CA LYS A 55 5.99 -9.85 -3.12
C LYS A 55 4.95 -10.56 -2.26
N PRO A 56 4.52 -11.78 -2.64
CA PRO A 56 3.73 -12.63 -1.76
C PRO A 56 4.48 -12.87 -0.45
N GLN A 57 3.84 -12.59 0.67
CA GLN A 57 4.42 -12.79 2.00
C GLN A 57 4.65 -14.30 2.29
N THR A 58 3.92 -15.18 1.59
CA THR A 58 4.12 -16.62 1.69
C THR A 58 5.21 -17.11 0.72
N LYS A 59 6.28 -17.73 1.25
CA LYS A 59 7.34 -18.42 0.46
C LYS A 59 6.83 -19.57 -0.42
N LYS A 60 5.58 -20.03 -0.21
CA LYS A 60 4.96 -21.15 -0.93
C LYS A 60 4.25 -20.76 -2.23
N PHE A 61 4.15 -19.48 -2.59
CA PHE A 61 3.68 -19.08 -3.92
C PHE A 61 4.81 -19.22 -4.95
N GLY A 62 5.41 -20.40 -4.99
CA GLY A 62 6.26 -20.86 -6.07
C GLY A 62 5.38 -21.58 -7.07
N ILE A 63 5.52 -21.21 -8.35
CA ILE A 63 5.39 -22.08 -9.52
C ILE A 63 4.58 -23.35 -9.24
N LYS A 64 3.30 -23.39 -9.64
CA LYS A 64 2.53 -24.65 -9.62
C LYS A 64 3.32 -25.71 -10.41
N LYS A 65 3.69 -26.80 -9.75
CA LYS A 65 4.18 -28.01 -10.42
C LYS A 65 2.99 -28.61 -11.16
N VAL A 66 3.06 -28.66 -12.49
CA VAL A 66 2.16 -29.47 -13.31
C VAL A 66 2.95 -30.67 -13.78
N VAL A 67 2.35 -31.85 -13.68
CA VAL A 67 2.92 -33.08 -14.22
C VAL A 67 2.17 -33.41 -15.50
N GLU A 68 2.83 -33.31 -16.65
CA GLU A 68 2.29 -33.81 -17.92
C GLU A 68 2.77 -35.25 -18.10
N ILE A 69 1.84 -36.17 -18.40
CA ILE A 69 2.16 -37.57 -18.70
C ILE A 69 2.03 -37.76 -20.21
N LYS A 70 3.15 -37.97 -20.91
CA LYS A 70 3.17 -38.46 -22.30
C LYS A 70 3.98 -39.75 -22.35
N GLY A 71 3.36 -40.83 -22.83
CA GLY A 71 4.01 -42.13 -22.97
C GLY A 71 4.54 -42.75 -21.66
N GLY A 72 3.83 -42.57 -20.54
CA GLY A 72 4.19 -43.17 -19.25
C GLY A 72 5.30 -42.47 -18.46
N LYS A 73 5.92 -41.40 -18.99
CA LYS A 73 6.95 -40.61 -18.28
C LYS A 73 6.35 -39.33 -17.72
N LYS A 74 6.49 -39.11 -16.40
CA LYS A 74 6.10 -37.87 -15.72
C LYS A 74 7.09 -36.77 -16.07
N LYS A 75 6.65 -35.70 -16.75
CA LYS A 75 7.47 -34.52 -17.00
C LYS A 75 7.05 -33.38 -16.08
N GLU A 76 7.95 -32.91 -15.22
CA GLU A 76 7.70 -31.77 -14.35
C GLU A 76 7.73 -30.48 -15.17
N ILE A 77 6.60 -29.78 -15.26
CA ILE A 77 6.48 -28.48 -15.90
C ILE A 77 6.30 -27.43 -14.81
N LYS A 78 7.28 -26.52 -14.74
CA LYS A 78 7.22 -25.33 -13.89
C LYS A 78 6.35 -24.29 -14.59
N LEU A 79 5.10 -24.09 -14.13
CA LEU A 79 4.29 -22.96 -14.59
C LEU A 79 4.95 -21.65 -14.15
N LYS A 80 5.74 -21.04 -15.04
CA LYS A 80 6.09 -19.62 -14.91
C LYS A 80 4.78 -18.86 -14.98
N VAL A 81 4.34 -18.24 -13.89
CA VAL A 81 3.27 -17.23 -13.94
C VAL A 81 3.85 -16.08 -14.77
N LYS A 82 3.62 -16.14 -16.08
CA LYS A 82 4.12 -15.18 -17.06
C LYS A 82 3.14 -14.00 -17.03
N GLY A 83 3.38 -13.07 -16.11
CA GLY A 83 2.56 -11.89 -15.90
C GLY A 83 2.98 -11.20 -14.62
N GLN A 84 3.28 -9.91 -14.70
CA GLN A 84 3.51 -9.10 -13.51
C GLN A 84 2.20 -9.08 -12.71
N THR A 85 2.17 -9.81 -11.59
CA THR A 85 0.96 -9.94 -10.77
C THR A 85 0.56 -8.54 -10.29
N LEU A 86 -0.69 -8.14 -10.52
CA LEU A 86 -1.28 -6.82 -10.19
C LEU A 86 -0.98 -5.64 -11.15
N LEU A 87 -0.20 -5.84 -12.22
CA LEU A 87 0.18 -4.76 -13.13
C LEU A 87 -0.38 -4.87 -14.55
N GLU A 88 -1.06 -5.96 -14.89
CA GLU A 88 -1.50 -6.20 -16.28
C GLU A 88 -2.42 -5.09 -16.83
N ARG A 89 -3.27 -4.49 -15.97
CA ARG A 89 -4.11 -3.32 -16.33
C ARG A 89 -3.93 -2.12 -15.39
N GLY A 90 -3.13 -2.25 -14.34
CA GLY A 90 -2.88 -1.15 -13.38
C GLY A 90 -4.10 -0.64 -12.59
N HIS A 91 -5.31 -1.18 -12.75
CA HIS A 91 -6.53 -0.66 -12.10
C HIS A 91 -6.41 -0.50 -10.58
N LEU A 92 -5.80 -1.46 -9.90
CA LEU A 92 -5.60 -1.36 -8.44
C LEU A 92 -4.69 -0.17 -8.12
N MET A 93 -3.55 -0.07 -8.81
CA MET A 93 -2.58 1.02 -8.61
C MET A 93 -3.20 2.39 -8.88
N GLN A 94 -3.98 2.52 -9.96
CA GLN A 94 -4.64 3.77 -10.36
C GLN A 94 -5.81 4.16 -9.44
N SER A 95 -6.44 3.18 -8.80
CA SER A 95 -7.56 3.42 -7.86
C SER A 95 -7.13 3.87 -6.47
N ILE A 96 -5.83 3.97 -6.20
CA ILE A 96 -5.32 4.40 -4.90
C ILE A 96 -5.39 5.93 -4.84
N THR A 97 -6.12 6.42 -3.86
CA THR A 97 -6.37 7.84 -3.64
C THR A 97 -6.18 8.17 -2.17
N HIS A 98 -5.93 9.45 -1.87
CA HIS A 98 -5.93 9.96 -0.51
C HIS A 98 -7.08 10.96 -0.28
N HIS A 99 -7.49 11.09 0.97
CA HIS A 99 -8.47 12.07 1.41
C HIS A 99 -8.02 12.67 2.74
N VAL A 100 -8.06 14.00 2.83
CA VAL A 100 -7.67 14.74 4.04
C VAL A 100 -8.92 15.20 4.76
N SER A 101 -9.06 14.81 6.03
CA SER A 101 -10.18 15.22 6.87
C SER A 101 -9.67 15.76 8.21
N GLY A 102 -9.82 17.06 8.43
CA GLY A 102 -9.38 17.74 9.64
C GLY A 102 -7.88 17.61 9.90
N HIS A 103 -7.50 16.66 10.77
CA HIS A 103 -6.12 16.40 11.20
C HIS A 103 -5.64 14.99 10.82
N GLU A 104 -6.36 14.33 9.91
CA GLU A 104 -6.10 12.95 9.50
C GLU A 104 -6.00 12.87 7.98
N VAL A 105 -5.18 11.95 7.51
CA VAL A 105 -5.10 11.59 6.09
C VAL A 105 -5.44 10.13 5.95
N GLU A 106 -6.43 9.87 5.10
CA GLU A 106 -6.86 8.53 4.72
C GLU A 106 -6.24 8.22 3.37
N VAL A 107 -5.60 7.07 3.22
CA VAL A 107 -5.05 6.57 1.95
C VAL A 107 -5.64 5.19 1.68
N GLY A 108 -6.23 5.00 0.52
CA GLY A 108 -6.93 3.76 0.22
C GLY A 108 -7.40 3.62 -1.21
N THR A 109 -8.19 2.59 -1.44
CA THR A 109 -8.80 2.28 -2.74
C THR A 109 -10.23 1.79 -2.53
N ASN A 110 -11.12 2.13 -3.46
CA ASN A 110 -12.50 1.64 -3.50
C ASN A 110 -12.63 0.22 -4.10
N VAL A 111 -11.52 -0.39 -4.51
CA VAL A 111 -11.49 -1.68 -5.18
C VAL A 111 -11.67 -2.82 -4.15
N VAL A 112 -12.73 -3.62 -4.30
CA VAL A 112 -13.08 -4.70 -3.35
C VAL A 112 -11.99 -5.77 -3.26
N TYR A 113 -11.37 -6.13 -4.39
CA TYR A 113 -10.30 -7.13 -4.42
C TYR A 113 -8.97 -6.63 -3.82
N ALA A 114 -8.87 -5.35 -3.45
CA ALA A 114 -7.72 -4.81 -2.73
C ALA A 114 -7.48 -5.52 -1.40
N ALA A 115 -8.54 -5.82 -0.65
CA ALA A 115 -8.47 -6.44 0.67
C ALA A 115 -7.86 -7.86 0.60
N ILE A 116 -8.29 -8.68 -0.36
CA ILE A 116 -7.77 -10.04 -0.51
C ILE A 116 -6.30 -10.04 -0.96
N HIS A 117 -5.83 -9.01 -1.68
CA HIS A 117 -4.41 -8.86 -1.96
C HIS A 117 -3.64 -8.34 -0.76
N GLN A 118 -4.15 -7.36 -0.02
CA GLN A 118 -3.47 -6.81 1.15
C GLN A 118 -3.23 -7.89 2.22
N PHE A 119 -4.29 -8.61 2.60
CA PHE A 119 -4.26 -9.54 3.73
C PHE A 119 -4.07 -11.00 3.32
N GLY A 120 -4.32 -11.34 2.06
CA GLY A 120 -4.45 -12.73 1.64
C GLY A 120 -5.74 -13.36 2.15
N GLY A 121 -6.00 -14.60 1.74
CA GLY A 121 -7.17 -15.35 2.17
C GLY A 121 -7.69 -16.31 1.13
N ARG A 122 -8.90 -16.83 1.36
CA ARG A 122 -9.53 -17.78 0.45
C ARG A 122 -10.50 -17.07 -0.49
N ALA A 123 -10.40 -17.34 -1.79
CA ALA A 123 -11.19 -16.71 -2.85
C ALA A 123 -11.64 -17.74 -3.90
N GLY A 124 -12.44 -17.27 -4.87
CA GLY A 124 -13.03 -18.08 -5.93
C GLY A 124 -14.28 -18.83 -5.49
N ARG A 125 -14.83 -19.66 -6.40
CA ARG A 125 -16.02 -20.49 -6.13
C ARG A 125 -15.76 -21.34 -4.87
N GLN A 126 -16.67 -21.24 -3.89
CA GLN A 126 -16.59 -21.97 -2.62
C GLN A 126 -15.27 -21.78 -1.86
N HIS A 127 -14.59 -20.64 -2.03
CA HIS A 127 -13.31 -20.36 -1.36
C HIS A 127 -12.23 -21.43 -1.64
N ALA A 128 -12.23 -22.03 -2.83
CA ALA A 128 -11.31 -23.11 -3.20
C ALA A 128 -9.86 -22.64 -3.42
N SER A 129 -9.64 -21.35 -3.71
CA SER A 129 -8.30 -20.82 -4.01
C SER A 129 -7.73 -20.05 -2.84
N VAL A 130 -6.49 -20.34 -2.45
CA VAL A 130 -5.78 -19.57 -1.42
C VAL A 130 -4.90 -18.52 -2.11
N ILE A 131 -5.20 -17.25 -1.87
CA ILE A 131 -4.43 -16.10 -2.35
C ILE A 131 -3.51 -15.64 -1.21
N PRO A 132 -2.20 -15.51 -1.47
CA PRO A 132 -1.28 -15.03 -0.44
C PRO A 132 -1.38 -13.51 -0.28
N ALA A 133 -1.08 -13.05 0.94
CA ALA A 133 -0.94 -11.64 1.24
C ALA A 133 0.17 -11.01 0.39
N ARG A 134 -0.12 -9.84 -0.14
CA ARG A 134 0.72 -8.95 -0.94
C ARG A 134 0.48 -7.55 -0.37
N PRO A 135 0.99 -7.25 0.84
CA PRO A 135 0.74 -5.97 1.48
C PRO A 135 1.39 -4.86 0.66
N PHE A 136 0.58 -3.97 0.12
CA PHE A 136 1.01 -2.83 -0.69
C PHE A 136 0.72 -1.51 0.02
N LEU A 137 -0.35 -1.46 0.81
CA LEU A 137 -0.60 -0.35 1.72
C LEU A 137 0.15 -0.58 3.03
N GLY A 138 0.96 0.40 3.43
CA GLY A 138 1.68 0.35 4.71
C GLY A 138 2.78 1.40 4.76
N VAL A 139 2.96 1.97 5.95
CA VAL A 139 3.98 2.99 6.21
C VAL A 139 5.21 2.30 6.79
N SER A 140 6.29 2.28 6.00
CA SER A 140 7.60 1.81 6.42
C SER A 140 8.23 2.77 7.45
N GLN A 141 9.31 2.36 8.10
CA GLN A 141 10.02 3.27 9.01
C GLN A 141 10.67 4.45 8.25
N GLN A 142 11.03 4.26 6.98
CA GLN A 142 11.54 5.33 6.12
C GLN A 142 10.42 6.32 5.79
N ASP A 143 9.24 5.80 5.45
CA ASP A 143 8.06 6.62 5.12
C ASP A 143 7.67 7.51 6.31
N LYS A 144 7.77 7.00 7.55
CA LYS A 144 7.54 7.82 8.76
C LYS A 144 8.50 9.00 8.88
N ASN A 145 9.77 8.80 8.54
CA ASN A 145 10.77 9.86 8.58
C ASN A 145 10.48 10.91 7.51
N GLU A 146 10.10 10.47 6.31
CA GLU A 146 9.77 11.38 5.20
C GLU A 146 8.53 12.22 5.52
N ILE A 147 7.48 11.60 6.05
CA ILE A 147 6.29 12.30 6.53
C ILE A 147 6.68 13.36 7.56
N LYS A 148 7.55 13.01 8.52
CA LYS A 148 8.03 13.96 9.52
C LYS A 148 8.80 15.11 8.88
N HIS A 149 9.63 14.84 7.88
CA HIS A 149 10.35 15.87 7.12
C HIS A 149 9.41 16.82 6.39
N ILE A 150 8.36 16.32 5.73
CA ILE A 150 7.34 17.15 5.05
C ILE A 150 6.69 18.13 6.04
N PHE A 151 6.35 17.66 7.24
CA PHE A 151 5.78 18.52 8.27
C PHE A 151 6.77 19.58 8.79
N ILE A 152 8.03 19.21 8.99
CA ILE A 152 9.07 20.13 9.48
C ILE A 152 9.35 21.20 8.43
N ASP A 153 9.59 20.81 7.17
CA ASP A 153 9.83 21.73 6.06
C ASP A 153 8.66 22.70 5.88
N TYR A 154 7.43 22.21 5.99
CA TYR A 154 6.25 23.07 5.91
C TYR A 154 6.19 24.11 7.04
N ILE A 155 6.54 23.71 8.27
CA ILE A 155 6.59 24.63 9.42
C ILE A 155 7.69 25.67 9.22
N ASP A 156 8.88 25.23 8.83
CA ASP A 156 10.05 26.09 8.69
C ASP A 156 9.91 27.08 7.53
N LYS A 157 9.21 26.72 6.44
CA LYS A 157 8.99 27.58 5.26
C LYS A 157 7.90 28.63 5.45
N LYS A 158 7.03 28.46 6.43
CA LYS A 158 5.89 29.35 6.73
C LYS A 158 6.16 30.33 7.87
N ILE A 159 7.28 30.16 8.57
CA ILE A 159 7.81 31.04 9.61
C ILE A 159 8.91 31.91 8.98
#